data_AF-A0AAD7N557-F1
#
_entry.id   AF-A0AAD7N557-F1
#
_cell.length_a   1.000
_cell.length_b   1.000
_cell.length_c   1.000
_cell.angle_alpha   90.00
_cell.angle_beta   90.00
_cell.angle_gamma   90.00
#
_symmetry.space_group_name_H-M   'P 1'
#
loop_
_entity.id
_entity.type
_entity.pdbx_description
1 polymer ?
#
loop_
_entity_poly.entity_id
_entity_poly.type
_entity_poly.pdbx_seq_one_letter_code
_entity_poly.pdbx_strand_id
1 'polypeptide(L)'
;VTHPPEEIKHVSHPHSKQQPMFQSFDEYVASNMAEQTTPTDEQPWRPFRSQLDFEVAEFCEVNMLNKDSTETLITLIWRCIRSSRFHLLSDLKCLQFEKGTITIQYKNEDKIFDTYTRPIWDWARGLIQDPHLASCFVWYAEKAYKFNGDSYIRFYHEP
;
A
#
# COMPACT_ATOMS: atom_id res chain seq x y z
N VAL A 1 13.75 -25.90 -26.81
CA VAL A 1 12.72 -24.89 -26.53
C VAL A 1 13.41 -23.54 -26.66
N THR A 2 13.11 -22.79 -27.71
CA THR A 2 13.66 -21.44 -27.94
C THR A 2 12.94 -20.48 -27.02
N HIS A 3 13.60 -20.08 -25.93
CA HIS A 3 13.06 -19.04 -25.05
C HIS A 3 13.05 -17.70 -25.81
N PRO A 4 11.97 -16.91 -25.73
CA PRO A 4 11.95 -15.59 -26.33
C PRO A 4 13.09 -14.73 -25.73
N PRO A 5 13.68 -13.80 -26.52
CA PRO A 5 14.88 -13.06 -26.13
C PRO A 5 14.73 -12.18 -24.88
N GLU A 6 13.51 -12.03 -24.35
CA GLU A 6 13.20 -11.20 -23.20
C GLU A 6 12.25 -11.91 -22.23
N GLU A 7 12.63 -13.09 -21.74
CA GLU A 7 11.89 -13.84 -20.71
C GLU A 7 12.41 -13.51 -19.30
N ILE A 8 11.50 -13.34 -18.35
CA ILE A 8 11.77 -13.15 -16.93
C ILE A 8 11.37 -14.42 -16.17
N LYS A 9 12.28 -14.89 -15.32
CA LYS A 9 12.10 -16.08 -14.50
C LYS A 9 12.12 -15.70 -13.03
N HIS A 10 11.08 -16.07 -12.29
CA HIS A 10 10.99 -15.94 -10.84
C HIS A 10 11.21 -17.29 -10.17
N VAL A 11 12.11 -17.33 -9.19
CA VAL A 11 12.39 -18.52 -8.38
C VAL A 11 12.17 -18.18 -6.91
N SER A 12 11.10 -18.72 -6.34
CA SER A 12 10.80 -18.60 -4.91
C SER A 12 11.72 -19.50 -4.07
N HIS A 13 11.81 -19.22 -2.77
CA HIS A 13 12.61 -20.00 -1.83
C HIS A 13 12.22 -21.50 -1.82
N PRO A 14 13.17 -22.46 -1.71
CA PRO A 14 12.87 -23.90 -1.77
C PRO A 14 11.80 -24.39 -0.78
N HIS A 15 11.68 -23.71 0.37
CA HIS A 15 10.66 -24.01 1.38
C HIS A 15 9.23 -23.74 0.90
N SER A 16 9.05 -22.85 -0.08
CA SER A 16 7.76 -22.53 -0.68
C SER A 16 7.15 -23.72 -1.44
N LYS A 17 8.01 -24.64 -1.95
CA LYS A 17 7.63 -25.75 -2.85
C LYS A 17 6.90 -25.30 -4.12
N GLN A 18 6.96 -24.00 -4.44
CA GLN A 18 6.45 -23.43 -5.67
C GLN A 18 7.40 -23.74 -6.84
N GLN A 19 6.84 -23.97 -8.02
CA GLN A 19 7.64 -24.11 -9.23
C GLN A 19 8.10 -22.74 -9.72
N PRO A 20 9.26 -22.66 -10.42
CA PRO A 20 9.69 -21.43 -11.06
C PRO A 20 8.62 -20.90 -12.02
N MET A 21 8.31 -19.62 -11.89
CA MET A 21 7.39 -18.91 -12.79
C MET A 21 8.18 -18.25 -13.92
N PHE A 22 7.62 -18.24 -15.11
CA PHE A 22 8.18 -17.60 -16.29
C PHE A 22 7.15 -16.66 -16.87
N GLN A 23 7.57 -15.44 -17.21
CA GLN A 23 6.74 -14.42 -17.82
C GLN A 23 7.56 -13.62 -18.83
N SER A 24 6.92 -12.96 -19.77
CA SER A 24 7.61 -12.05 -20.69
C SER A 24 8.11 -10.79 -19.97
N PHE A 25 9.11 -10.12 -20.55
CA PHE A 25 9.58 -8.82 -20.07
C PHE A 25 8.47 -7.76 -20.13
N ASP A 26 7.63 -7.76 -21.16
CA ASP A 26 6.48 -6.85 -21.25
C ASP A 26 5.48 -7.05 -20.11
N GLU A 27 5.14 -8.31 -19.78
CA GLU A 27 4.27 -8.62 -18.63
C GLU A 27 4.93 -8.25 -17.30
N TYR A 28 6.25 -8.44 -17.17
CA TYR A 28 7.02 -8.01 -16.00
C TYR A 28 7.05 -6.50 -15.82
N VAL A 29 7.26 -5.76 -16.90
CA VAL A 29 7.27 -4.29 -16.89
C VAL A 29 5.86 -3.77 -16.64
N ALA A 30 4.82 -4.32 -17.28
CA ALA A 30 3.43 -3.92 -17.04
C ALA A 30 2.96 -4.19 -15.60
N SER A 31 3.41 -5.30 -15.00
CA SER A 31 3.09 -5.62 -13.61
C SER A 31 3.80 -4.71 -12.60
N ASN A 32 4.98 -4.17 -12.95
CA ASN A 32 5.77 -3.30 -12.07
C ASN A 32 5.61 -1.79 -12.36
N MET A 33 5.26 -1.40 -13.58
CA MET A 33 5.07 0.00 -14.02
C MET A 33 3.59 0.37 -14.07
N ALA A 34 2.76 -0.22 -13.21
CA ALA A 34 1.41 0.28 -12.98
C ALA A 34 1.44 1.61 -12.19
N GLU A 35 2.21 2.59 -12.65
CA GLU A 35 2.03 4.01 -12.38
C GLU A 35 1.90 4.74 -13.72
N GLN A 36 0.74 5.36 -13.88
CA GLN A 36 0.15 5.79 -15.15
C GLN A 36 0.78 7.10 -15.63
N THR A 37 1.28 7.17 -16.87
CA THR A 37 1.48 8.47 -17.54
C THR A 37 0.23 8.84 -18.33
N THR A 38 -0.74 9.50 -17.69
CA THR A 38 -1.90 10.07 -18.38
C THR A 38 -1.63 11.51 -18.82
N PRO A 39 -2.04 11.92 -20.04
CA PRO A 39 -2.02 13.32 -20.46
C PRO A 39 -2.79 14.20 -19.46
N THR A 40 -2.33 15.42 -19.21
CA THR A 40 -2.99 16.37 -18.32
C THR A 40 -4.32 16.83 -18.93
N ASP A 41 -5.42 16.25 -18.45
CA ASP A 41 -6.78 16.75 -18.68
C ASP A 41 -7.00 18.00 -17.82
N GLU A 42 -7.46 19.10 -18.42
CA GLU A 42 -7.74 20.35 -17.70
C GLU A 42 -9.00 20.24 -16.81
N GLN A 43 -9.88 19.27 -17.06
CA GLN A 43 -11.10 19.03 -16.28
C GLN A 43 -11.32 17.51 -16.09
N PRO A 44 -10.42 16.83 -15.36
CA PRO A 44 -10.46 15.38 -15.17
C PRO A 44 -11.73 14.90 -14.46
N TRP A 45 -12.43 15.82 -13.79
CA TRP A 45 -13.70 15.54 -13.11
C TRP A 45 -14.92 15.44 -14.04
N ARG A 46 -14.80 15.65 -15.35
CA ARG A 46 -15.93 15.36 -16.26
C ARG A 46 -16.17 13.84 -16.31
N PRO A 47 -17.43 13.38 -16.29
CA PRO A 47 -18.67 14.09 -16.61
C PRO A 47 -19.41 14.73 -15.41
N PHE A 48 -18.81 14.77 -14.23
CA PHE A 48 -19.46 15.35 -13.04
C PHE A 48 -19.64 16.86 -13.20
N ARG A 49 -20.67 17.39 -12.53
CA ARG A 49 -21.05 18.81 -12.65
C ARG A 49 -20.03 19.75 -12.01
N SER A 50 -19.27 19.26 -11.02
CA SER A 50 -18.22 19.99 -10.34
C SER A 50 -17.09 19.07 -9.91
N GLN A 51 -15.91 19.64 -9.64
CA GLN A 51 -14.78 18.91 -9.08
C GLN A 51 -15.12 18.30 -7.72
N LEU A 52 -15.88 19.01 -6.88
CA LEU A 52 -16.31 18.50 -5.58
C LEU A 52 -17.21 17.26 -5.72
N ASP A 53 -18.14 17.26 -6.68
CA ASP A 53 -18.99 16.08 -6.93
C ASP A 53 -18.15 14.88 -7.37
N PHE A 54 -17.09 15.12 -8.15
CA PHE A 54 -16.14 14.09 -8.54
C PHE A 54 -15.31 13.59 -7.35
N GLU A 55 -14.72 14.47 -6.54
CA GLU A 55 -13.93 14.07 -5.37
C GLU A 55 -14.77 13.29 -4.35
N VAL A 56 -16.02 13.68 -4.15
CA VAL A 56 -16.96 12.94 -3.29
C VAL A 56 -17.29 11.58 -3.92
N ALA A 57 -17.52 11.52 -5.23
CA ALA A 57 -17.79 10.26 -5.92
C ALA A 57 -16.57 9.33 -5.92
N GLU A 58 -15.37 9.85 -6.14
CA GLU A 58 -14.10 9.13 -6.05
C GLU A 58 -13.89 8.60 -4.63
N PHE A 59 -14.10 9.43 -3.61
CA PHE A 59 -14.03 8.99 -2.22
C PHE A 59 -15.03 7.85 -1.95
N CYS A 60 -16.26 7.95 -2.46
CA CYS A 60 -17.24 6.89 -2.31
C CYS A 60 -16.79 5.61 -3.02
N GLU A 61 -16.24 5.71 -4.22
CA GLU A 61 -15.78 4.56 -5.01
C GLU A 61 -14.56 3.89 -4.39
N VAL A 62 -13.54 4.66 -4.00
CA VAL A 62 -12.32 4.17 -3.32
C VAL A 62 -12.67 3.45 -2.02
N ASN A 63 -13.72 3.89 -1.32
CA ASN A 63 -14.20 3.26 -0.09
C ASN A 63 -15.36 2.28 -0.33
N MET A 64 -15.68 1.95 -1.58
CA MET A 64 -16.74 1.03 -2.00
C MET A 64 -18.12 1.32 -1.36
N LEU A 65 -18.44 2.60 -1.19
CA LEU A 65 -19.71 3.03 -0.63
C LEU A 65 -20.82 2.81 -1.66
N ASN A 66 -21.77 1.94 -1.33
CA ASN A 66 -22.98 1.79 -2.12
C ASN A 66 -23.92 3.00 -1.96
N LYS A 67 -24.91 3.11 -2.84
CA LYS A 67 -25.83 4.26 -2.90
C LYS A 67 -26.47 4.58 -1.54
N ASP A 68 -26.98 3.59 -0.84
CA ASP A 68 -27.66 3.79 0.44
C ASP A 68 -26.69 4.29 1.53
N SER A 69 -25.45 3.79 1.52
CA SER A 69 -24.39 4.22 2.44
C SER A 69 -23.94 5.65 2.14
N THR A 70 -23.80 5.99 0.85
CA THR A 70 -23.45 7.33 0.39
C THR A 70 -24.52 8.36 0.77
N GLU A 71 -25.80 8.05 0.53
CA GLU A 71 -26.92 8.92 0.94
C GLU A 71 -26.97 9.09 2.46
N THR A 72 -26.71 8.02 3.22
CA THR A 72 -26.63 8.07 4.68
C THR A 72 -25.48 8.96 5.16
N LEU A 73 -24.29 8.82 4.57
CA LEU A 73 -23.11 9.62 4.92
C LEU A 73 -23.35 11.12 4.64
N ILE A 74 -23.86 11.45 3.45
CA ILE A 74 -24.21 12.83 3.09
C ILE A 74 -25.24 13.39 4.08
N THR A 75 -26.27 12.62 4.42
CA THR A 75 -27.29 13.04 5.40
C THR A 75 -26.69 13.28 6.78
N LEU A 76 -25.76 12.43 7.23
CA LEU A 76 -25.06 12.60 8.51
C LEU A 76 -24.20 13.86 8.52
N ILE A 77 -23.47 14.15 7.43
CA ILE A 77 -22.70 15.39 7.28
C ILE A 77 -23.62 16.60 7.40
N TRP A 78 -24.76 16.62 6.69
CA TRP A 78 -25.74 17.70 6.79
C TRP A 78 -26.34 17.85 8.19
N ARG A 79 -26.53 16.74 8.92
CA ARG A 79 -26.99 16.77 10.32
C ARG A 79 -25.91 17.33 11.25
N CYS A 80 -24.64 17.02 11.01
CA CYS A 80 -23.52 17.57 11.78
C CYS A 80 -23.31 19.06 11.50
N ILE A 81 -23.48 19.52 10.27
CA ILE A 81 -23.45 20.97 9.96
C ILE A 81 -24.56 21.71 10.73
N ARG A 82 -25.71 21.05 10.96
CA ARG A 82 -26.84 21.60 11.72
C ARG A 82 -26.74 21.38 13.24
N SER A 83 -25.85 20.53 13.72
CA SER A 83 -25.73 20.16 15.14
C SER A 83 -24.29 20.32 15.62
N SER A 84 -24.08 21.12 16.67
CA SER A 84 -22.76 21.68 17.01
C SER A 84 -21.69 20.69 17.51
N ARG A 85 -21.92 19.37 17.58
CA ARG A 85 -20.93 18.42 18.10
C ARG A 85 -20.93 17.07 17.37
N PHE A 86 -19.80 16.75 16.74
CA PHE A 86 -19.45 15.46 16.16
C PHE A 86 -18.11 15.01 16.77
N HIS A 87 -18.08 13.87 17.48
CA HIS A 87 -16.91 13.39 18.22
C HIS A 87 -16.22 12.16 17.57
N LEU A 88 -16.59 11.79 16.33
CA LEU A 88 -16.11 10.54 15.72
C LEU A 88 -14.59 10.47 15.55
N LEU A 89 -13.94 11.61 15.27
CA LEU A 89 -12.48 11.67 15.07
C LEU A 89 -11.68 11.39 16.36
N SER A 90 -12.24 11.64 17.54
CA SER A 90 -11.57 11.30 18.80
C SER A 90 -11.65 9.80 19.14
N ASP A 91 -12.57 9.06 18.53
CA ASP A 91 -12.84 7.65 18.83
C ASP A 91 -12.28 6.67 17.78
N LEU A 92 -11.88 7.16 16.59
CA LEU A 92 -11.12 6.36 15.64
C LEU A 92 -9.75 6.05 16.27
N LYS A 93 -9.46 4.77 16.52
CA LYS A 93 -8.16 4.29 17.00
C LYS A 93 -7.09 4.56 15.93
N CYS A 94 -6.64 5.81 15.86
CA CYS A 94 -5.39 6.18 15.25
C CYS A 94 -4.31 5.36 15.97
N LEU A 95 -3.45 4.70 15.21
CA LEU A 95 -2.42 3.80 15.74
C LEU A 95 -1.60 4.56 16.78
N GLN A 96 -1.81 4.29 18.07
CA GLN A 96 -1.23 5.08 19.14
C GLN A 96 0.25 4.74 19.26
N PHE A 97 1.10 5.77 19.17
CA PHE A 97 2.51 5.65 19.53
C PHE A 97 2.64 5.71 21.05
N GLU A 98 3.47 4.84 21.61
CA GLU A 98 3.77 4.80 23.03
C GLU A 98 4.93 5.75 23.34
N LYS A 99 4.70 6.69 24.27
CA LYS A 99 5.77 7.55 24.76
C LYS A 99 6.67 6.75 25.70
N GLY A 100 7.90 6.52 25.31
CA GLY A 100 8.95 5.90 26.11
C GLY A 100 10.12 6.85 26.33
N THR A 101 10.91 6.59 27.36
CA THR A 101 12.12 7.37 27.64
C THR A 101 13.33 6.47 27.45
N ILE A 102 14.27 6.92 26.62
CA ILE A 102 15.52 6.20 26.36
C ILE A 102 16.64 6.95 27.06
N THR A 103 17.33 6.27 27.98
CA THR A 103 18.52 6.81 28.64
C THR A 103 19.74 6.23 27.97
N ILE A 104 20.59 7.11 27.43
CA ILE A 104 21.85 6.76 26.78
C ILE A 104 22.97 7.43 27.55
N GLN A 105 23.92 6.64 28.03
CA GLN A 105 25.10 7.16 28.70
C GLN A 105 26.09 7.66 27.64
N TYR A 106 26.42 8.95 27.68
CA TYR A 106 27.35 9.58 26.77
C TYR A 106 28.32 10.48 27.54
N LYS A 107 29.62 10.19 27.44
CA LYS A 107 30.69 10.93 28.15
C LYS A 107 30.46 11.02 29.67
N ASN A 108 30.08 9.90 30.30
CA ASN A 108 29.76 9.79 31.74
C ASN A 108 28.57 10.67 32.20
N GLU A 109 27.77 11.16 31.26
CA GLU A 109 26.51 11.83 31.55
C GLU A 109 25.36 11.02 30.96
N ASP A 110 24.32 10.80 31.75
CA ASP A 110 23.10 10.12 31.29
C ASP A 110 22.23 11.13 30.55
N LYS A 111 22.05 10.92 29.25
CA LYS A 111 21.15 11.73 28.43
C LYS A 111 19.82 11.02 28.28
N ILE A 112 18.76 11.73 28.62
CA ILE A 112 17.40 11.22 28.61
C ILE A 112 16.67 11.81 27.40
N PHE A 113 16.10 10.94 26.57
CA PHE A 113 15.35 11.34 25.38
C PHE A 113 13.93 10.81 25.45
N ASP A 114 12.97 11.72 25.38
CA ASP A 114 11.56 11.38 25.17
C ASP A 114 11.38 10.93 23.72
N THR A 115 11.03 9.67 23.53
CA THR A 115 10.86 9.05 22.20
C THR A 115 9.48 8.44 22.09
N TYR A 116 8.79 8.73 21.00
CA TYR A 116 7.54 8.05 20.66
C TYR A 116 7.89 6.82 19.83
N THR A 117 7.62 5.66 20.37
CA THR A 117 7.94 4.39 19.71
C THR A 117 6.69 3.57 19.54
N ARG A 118 6.74 2.64 18.59
CA ARG A 118 5.75 1.59 18.47
C ARG A 118 6.51 0.28 18.28
N PRO A 119 6.16 -0.79 18.99
CA PRO A 119 6.76 -2.08 18.73
C PRO A 119 6.51 -2.48 17.28
N ILE A 120 7.58 -2.59 16.49
CA ILE A 120 7.51 -2.94 15.05
C ILE A 120 6.72 -4.24 14.86
N TRP A 121 6.87 -5.18 15.80
CA TRP A 121 6.16 -6.44 15.76
C TRP A 121 4.65 -6.30 15.93
N ASP A 122 4.16 -5.38 16.77
CA ASP A 122 2.73 -5.11 16.92
C ASP A 122 2.14 -4.48 15.68
N TRP A 123 2.89 -3.56 15.06
CA TRP A 123 2.50 -2.98 13.78
C TRP A 123 2.45 -4.05 12.68
N ALA A 124 3.51 -4.84 12.52
CA ALA A 124 3.59 -5.89 11.52
C ALA A 124 2.47 -6.94 11.71
N ARG A 125 2.19 -7.35 12.96
CA ARG A 125 1.07 -8.24 13.27
C ARG A 125 -0.27 -7.66 12.83
N GLY A 126 -0.49 -6.36 13.03
CA GLY A 126 -1.70 -5.68 12.57
C GLY A 126 -1.88 -5.77 11.05
N LEU A 127 -0.80 -5.60 10.28
CA LEU A 127 -0.85 -5.72 8.81
C LEU A 127 -1.09 -7.15 8.35
N ILE A 128 -0.46 -8.13 8.99
CA ILE A 128 -0.59 -9.55 8.64
C ILE A 128 -1.98 -10.10 8.97
N GLN A 129 -2.63 -9.55 10.00
CA GLN A 129 -3.96 -9.97 10.44
C GLN A 129 -5.09 -9.39 9.58
N ASP A 130 -4.83 -8.36 8.78
CA ASP A 130 -5.79 -7.81 7.83
C ASP A 130 -5.91 -8.75 6.62
N PRO A 131 -7.07 -9.38 6.38
CA PRO A 131 -7.24 -10.32 5.28
C PRO A 131 -7.01 -9.71 3.88
N HIS A 132 -7.28 -8.41 3.71
CA HIS A 132 -7.10 -7.72 2.43
C HIS A 132 -5.63 -7.44 2.13
N LEU A 133 -4.85 -7.12 3.16
CA LEU A 133 -3.41 -6.91 3.02
C LEU A 133 -2.65 -8.23 2.97
N ALA A 134 -3.08 -9.22 3.78
CA ALA A 134 -2.50 -10.56 3.85
C ALA A 134 -2.35 -11.22 2.46
N SER A 135 -3.33 -11.03 1.57
CA SER A 135 -3.30 -11.57 0.20
C SER A 135 -2.30 -10.87 -0.72
N CYS A 136 -1.87 -9.66 -0.39
CA CYS A 136 -0.92 -8.88 -1.19
C CYS A 136 0.54 -9.12 -0.78
N PHE A 137 0.80 -9.77 0.37
CA PHE A 137 2.16 -10.03 0.83
C PHE A 137 2.83 -11.17 0.06
N VAL A 138 4.07 -10.94 -0.34
CA VAL A 138 4.99 -11.97 -0.81
C VAL A 138 5.69 -12.60 0.40
N TRP A 139 5.25 -13.80 0.79
CA TRP A 139 5.70 -14.47 2.00
C TRP A 139 7.07 -15.16 1.88
N TYR A 140 7.45 -15.51 0.66
CA TYR A 140 8.70 -16.21 0.38
C TYR A 140 9.62 -15.31 -0.41
N ALA A 141 10.89 -15.25 0.00
CA ALA A 141 11.89 -14.53 -0.78
C ALA A 141 11.96 -15.09 -2.20
N GLU A 142 11.99 -14.19 -3.18
CA GLU A 142 12.07 -14.53 -4.61
C GLU A 142 13.37 -14.04 -5.22
N LYS A 143 13.79 -14.71 -6.30
CA LYS A 143 14.90 -14.30 -7.14
C LYS A 143 14.40 -14.14 -8.56
N ALA A 144 14.55 -12.94 -9.12
CA ALA A 144 14.24 -12.65 -10.51
C ALA A 144 15.48 -12.78 -11.40
N TYR A 145 15.30 -13.34 -12.60
CA TYR A 145 16.33 -13.52 -13.60
C TYR A 145 15.81 -13.09 -14.98
N LYS A 146 16.66 -12.46 -15.80
CA LYS A 146 16.36 -12.09 -17.18
C LYS A 146 17.13 -12.99 -18.14
N PHE A 147 16.47 -13.50 -19.16
CA PHE A 147 17.11 -14.27 -20.23
C PHE A 147 17.77 -13.32 -21.24
N ASN A 148 19.05 -13.57 -21.55
CA ASN A 148 19.83 -12.74 -22.48
C ASN A 148 20.09 -13.43 -23.83
N GLY A 149 19.30 -14.43 -24.21
CA GLY A 149 19.51 -15.24 -25.42
C GLY A 149 20.34 -16.51 -25.19
N ASP A 150 21.29 -16.47 -24.26
CA ASP A 150 22.15 -17.62 -23.94
C ASP A 150 21.91 -18.19 -22.53
N SER A 151 21.66 -17.34 -21.54
CA SER A 151 21.50 -17.75 -20.14
C SER A 151 20.64 -16.77 -19.33
N TYR A 152 20.19 -17.22 -18.15
CA TYR A 152 19.45 -16.40 -17.20
C TYR A 152 20.41 -15.68 -16.25
N ILE A 153 20.43 -14.35 -16.31
CA ILE A 153 21.22 -13.50 -15.43
C ILE A 153 20.33 -12.94 -14.33
N ARG A 154 20.75 -13.11 -13.07
CA ARG A 154 20.03 -12.56 -11.91
C ARG A 154 20.11 -11.03 -11.95
N PHE A 155 18.99 -10.36 -11.72
CA PHE A 155 18.97 -8.92 -11.51
C PHE A 155 18.32 -8.60 -10.16
N TYR A 156 18.58 -7.40 -9.67
CA TYR A 156 18.04 -6.87 -8.43
C TYR A 156 17.16 -5.68 -8.76
N HIS A 157 15.91 -5.70 -8.31
CA HIS A 157 15.04 -4.53 -8.33
C HIS A 157 15.22 -3.75 -7.03
N GLU A 158 14.77 -2.49 -6.97
CA GLU A 158 14.87 -1.68 -5.76
C GLU A 158 14.12 -2.33 -4.57
N PRO A 159 14.62 -2.12 -3.33
CA PRO A 159 14.12 -2.78 -2.13
C PRO A 159 12.70 -2.38 -1.71
#